data_AF-B0EXE5-F1
#
_entry.id   AF-B0EXE5-F1
#
_cell.length_a   1.000
_cell.length_b   1.000
_cell.length_c   1.000
_cell.angle_alpha   90.00
_cell.angle_beta   90.00
_cell.angle_gamma   90.00
#
_symmetry.space_group_name_H-M   'P 1'
#
loop_
_entity.id
_entity.type
_entity.pdbx_description
1 polymer ?
#
loop_
_entity_poly.entity_id
_entity_poly.type
_entity_poly.pdbx_seq_one_letter_code
_entity_poly.pdbx_strand_id
1 'polypeptide(L)' 'TLFHWHGLKIPSEVDGSMEEGTPMLAPGKSARYAFTASPAGTFWYHS' A
#
# COMPACT_ATOMS: atom_id res chain seq x y z
N THR A 1 11.17 2.24 3.36
CA THR A 1 10.46 2.37 2.06
C THR A 1 9.01 2.01 2.27
N LEU A 2 8.13 2.50 1.41
CA LEU A 2 6.72 2.15 1.35
C LEU A 2 6.38 1.79 -0.08
N PHE A 3 5.24 1.14 -0.29
CA PHE A 3 4.67 0.93 -1.61
C PHE A 3 3.25 1.45 -1.58
N HIS A 4 2.94 2.44 -2.43
CA HIS A 4 1.61 2.97 -2.58
C HIS A 4 0.84 2.28 -3.70
N TRP A 5 -0.43 1.98 -3.45
CA TRP A 5 -1.34 1.29 -4.37
C TRP A 5 -2.29 2.29 -5.06
N HIS A 6 -1.73 3.08 -5.95
CA HIS A 6 -2.42 4.23 -6.50
C HIS A 6 -3.72 3.87 -7.24
N GLY A 7 -4.82 4.44 -6.73
CA GLY A 7 -6.17 4.28 -7.23
C GLY A 7 -6.95 3.10 -6.63
N LEU A 8 -6.31 2.24 -5.82
CA LEU A 8 -7.01 1.14 -5.15
C LEU A 8 -7.72 1.62 -3.90
N LYS A 9 -8.96 1.16 -3.68
CA LYS A 9 -9.73 1.45 -2.48
C LYS A 9 -9.48 0.38 -1.41
N ILE A 10 -8.46 0.59 -0.59
CA ILE A 10 -7.98 -0.38 0.41
C ILE A 10 -7.75 0.28 1.78
N PRO A 11 -7.61 -0.49 2.88
CA PRO A 11 -7.34 0.08 4.21
C PRO A 11 -6.01 0.85 4.26
N SER A 12 -5.96 1.94 5.03
CA SER A 12 -4.77 2.82 5.07
C SER A 12 -3.55 2.14 5.69
N GLU A 13 -3.72 1.08 6.48
CA GLU A 13 -2.62 0.32 7.07
C GLU A 13 -1.80 -0.45 6.01
N VAL A 14 -2.38 -0.67 4.83
CA VAL A 14 -1.75 -1.39 3.71
C VAL A 14 -1.60 -0.52 2.46
N ASP A 15 -2.02 0.74 2.50
CA ASP A 15 -2.10 1.60 1.32
C ASP A 15 -0.76 2.20 0.86
N GLY A 16 0.23 2.33 1.76
CA GLY A 16 1.51 2.97 1.44
C GLY A 16 1.55 4.48 1.67
N SER A 17 0.52 5.05 2.31
CA SER A 17 0.46 6.46 2.68
C SER A 17 0.86 6.66 4.15
N MET A 18 2.04 7.24 4.39
CA MET A 18 2.50 7.57 5.74
C MET A 18 1.59 8.59 6.44
N GLU A 19 1.06 9.55 5.68
CA GLU A 19 0.16 10.57 6.21
C GLU A 19 -1.16 9.98 6.72
N GLU A 20 -1.56 8.83 6.17
CA GLU A 20 -2.77 8.09 6.55
C GLU A 20 -2.50 6.87 7.46
N GLY A 21 -1.26 6.68 7.88
CA GLY A 21 -0.89 5.72 8.92
C GLY A 21 -0.23 4.42 8.46
N THR A 22 0.16 4.27 7.19
CA THR A 22 0.97 3.10 6.79
C THR A 22 2.36 3.16 7.45
N PRO A 23 2.79 2.12 8.21
CA PRO A 23 4.09 2.13 8.87
C PRO A 23 5.27 1.99 7.88
N MET A 24 6.29 2.84 8.04
CA MET A 24 7.52 2.74 7.25
C MET A 24 8.27 1.42 7.48
N LEU A 25 8.74 0.80 6.39
CA LEU A 25 9.67 -0.31 6.48
C LEU A 25 11.09 0.18 6.70
N ALA A 26 11.67 -0.25 7.82
CA ALA A 26 13.09 -0.07 8.10
C ALA A 26 13.96 -0.87 7.12
N PRO A 27 15.23 -0.46 6.90
CA PRO A 27 16.16 -1.20 6.05
C PRO A 27 16.28 -2.68 6.44
N GLY A 28 16.27 -3.57 5.45
CA GLY A 28 16.37 -5.02 5.66
C GLY A 28 15.11 -5.67 6.26
N LYS A 29 14.00 -4.93 6.41
CA LYS A 29 12.70 -5.48 6.83
C LYS A 29 11.80 -5.75 5.62
N SER A 30 10.80 -6.60 5.84
CA SER A 30 9.78 -6.95 4.86
C SER A 30 8.40 -6.90 5.49
N ALA A 31 7.39 -6.56 4.70
CA ALA A 31 5.99 -6.68 5.06
C ALA A 31 5.24 -7.48 4.00
N ARG A 32 4.08 -8.03 4.40
CA ARG A 32 3.14 -8.67 3.50
C ARG A 32 1.87 -7.83 3.44
N TYR A 33 1.51 -7.42 2.24
CA TYR A 33 0.27 -6.70 1.97
C TYR A 33 -0.79 -7.70 1.49
N ALA A 34 -1.99 -7.61 2.05
CA ALA A 34 -3.13 -8.43 1.67
C ALA A 34 -4.40 -7.61 1.75
N PHE A 35 -5.09 -7.49 0.62
CA PHE A 35 -6.35 -6.78 0.48
C PHE A 35 -7.09 -7.31 -0.74
N THR A 36 -8.39 -7.02 -0.82
CA THR A 36 -9.19 -7.35 -2.00
C THR A 36 -9.02 -6.24 -3.03
N ALA A 37 -8.56 -6.59 -4.24
CA ALA A 37 -8.50 -5.65 -5.35
C ALA A 37 -9.92 -5.41 -5.91
N SER A 38 -10.50 -4.26 -5.58
CA SER A 38 -11.84 -3.86 -6.02
C SER A 38 -11.97 -2.33 -6.02
N PRO A 39 -12.72 -1.71 -6.95
CA PRO A 39 -13.40 -2.34 -8.10
C PRO A 39 -12.42 -2.79 -9.20
N ALA A 40 -12.92 -3.47 -10.23
CA ALA A 40 -12.13 -3.80 -11.41
C ALA A 40 -11.75 -2.53 -12.19
N GLY A 41 -10.52 -2.47 -12.70
CA GLY A 41 -9.99 -1.30 -13.38
C GLY A 41 -8.49 -1.42 -13.64
N THR A 42 -7.89 -0.33 -14.14
CA THR A 42 -6.44 -0.21 -14.29
C THR A 42 -5.87 0.59 -13.13
N PHE A 43 -4.93 -0.02 -12.41
CA PHE A 43 -4.25 0.56 -11.26
C PHE A 43 -2.75 0.22 -11.36
N TRP A 44 -1.96 0.72 -10.41
CA TRP A 44 -0.51 0.55 -10.38
C TRP A 44 0.03 0.73 -8.97
N TYR A 45 1.29 0.37 -8.76
CA TYR A 45 1.98 0.58 -7.49
C TYR A 45 3.33 1.25 -7.72
N HIS A 46 3.81 2.00 -6.73
CA HIS A 46 5.12 2.65 -6.76
C HIS A 46 5.68 2.82 -5.34
N SER A 47 7.00 3.00 -5.22
CA SER A 47 7.67 3.27 -3.94
C SER A 47 7.53 4.71 -3.49
#